data_AF-S7WGG5-F1
#
_entry.id   AF-S7WGG5-F1
#
_cell.length_a   1.000
_cell.length_b   1.000
_cell.length_c   1.000
_cell.angle_alpha   90.00
_cell.angle_beta   90.00
_cell.angle_gamma   90.00
#
_symmetry.space_group_name_H-M   'P 1'
#
loop_
_entity.id
_entity.type
_entity.pdbx_description
1 polymer ?
#
loop_
_entity_poly.entity_id
_entity_poly.type
_entity_poly.pdbx_seq_one_letter_code
_entity_poly.pdbx_strand_id
1 'polypeptide(L)'
;MTIENYILKNGPCLSNELIEYYSKNGTSKDAVRKRISRVGNPIFKLSGFFQNKQTFFYHKDQYQDEIYFLNLRKAIKNSARRYYSVIKAIEYHNGYIKKEHLASYSFSPIKNLKSHKNFKTIIDELKKLNFIFEDNDCYTLNENLSIRSKNNYNYYKAVELSKELIINQFNDFTKSIGLISYDSGKSNSEYSKFQFCFTAPSYVNGITSFTAGKPKPAFVVADILLGNHIDEDEVDFFLRKISVVKTQSKCNFLPFLIVDNVSQEAFKKLKNKE
;
A
#
# COMPACT_ATOMS: atom_id res chain seq x y z
N MET A 1 -31.51 8.72 19.01
CA MET A 1 -31.23 8.19 17.65
C MET A 1 -30.61 6.80 17.75
N THR A 2 -31.16 5.80 17.06
CA THR A 2 -30.62 4.41 17.02
C THR A 2 -29.38 4.33 16.12
N ILE A 3 -28.59 3.25 16.24
CA ILE A 3 -27.41 3.02 15.38
C ILE A 3 -27.83 2.88 13.91
N GLU A 4 -28.96 2.23 13.66
CA GLU A 4 -29.54 2.10 12.32
C GLU A 4 -29.86 3.48 11.71
N ASN A 5 -30.58 4.33 12.44
CA ASN A 5 -30.89 5.69 11.97
C ASN A 5 -29.62 6.52 11.75
N TYR A 6 -28.58 6.30 12.57
CA TYR A 6 -27.29 6.96 12.35
C TYR A 6 -26.67 6.53 11.02
N ILE A 7 -26.60 5.23 10.74
CA ILE A 7 -25.98 4.67 9.53
C ILE A 7 -26.79 5.07 8.28
N LEU A 8 -28.11 4.99 8.32
CA LEU A 8 -28.97 5.45 7.22
C LEU A 8 -28.76 6.93 6.89
N LYS A 9 -28.57 7.77 7.92
CA LYS A 9 -28.39 9.21 7.75
C LYS A 9 -26.97 9.63 7.34
N ASN A 10 -25.94 8.98 7.90
CA ASN A 10 -24.54 9.41 7.76
C ASN A 10 -23.71 8.50 6.86
N GLY A 11 -24.27 7.37 6.43
CA GLY A 11 -23.59 6.33 5.68
C GLY A 11 -22.88 5.28 6.55
N PRO A 12 -22.34 4.24 5.92
CA PRO A 12 -21.52 3.23 6.58
C PRO A 12 -20.30 3.80 7.31
N CYS A 13 -19.90 3.20 8.43
CA CYS A 13 -18.79 3.74 9.25
C CYS A 13 -18.11 2.69 10.12
N LEU A 14 -16.93 3.03 10.67
CA LEU A 14 -16.21 2.18 11.62
C LEU A 14 -16.83 2.22 13.02
N SER A 15 -16.62 1.14 13.79
CA SER A 15 -17.03 1.05 15.19
C SER A 15 -16.58 2.25 16.05
N ASN A 16 -15.38 2.78 15.79
CA ASN A 16 -14.86 3.91 16.56
C ASN A 16 -15.62 5.20 16.29
N GLU A 17 -16.08 5.44 15.05
CA GLU A 17 -16.89 6.61 14.70
C GLU A 17 -18.23 6.58 15.44
N LEU A 18 -18.86 5.40 15.52
CA LEU A 18 -20.06 5.19 16.34
C LEU A 18 -19.78 5.45 17.83
N ILE A 19 -18.70 4.89 18.38
CA ILE A 19 -18.32 5.09 19.79
C ILE A 19 -18.12 6.58 20.11
N GLU A 20 -17.36 7.29 19.28
CA GLU A 20 -17.09 8.71 19.47
C GLU A 20 -18.37 9.54 19.39
N TYR A 21 -19.23 9.28 18.39
CA TYR A 21 -20.48 9.99 18.23
C TYR A 21 -21.39 9.81 19.45
N TYR A 22 -21.67 8.58 19.87
CA TYR A 22 -22.59 8.34 20.97
C TYR A 22 -22.02 8.76 22.33
N SER A 23 -20.70 8.71 22.51
CA SER A 23 -20.07 9.20 23.74
C SER A 23 -20.08 10.72 23.86
N LYS A 24 -19.94 11.45 22.76
CA LYS A 24 -20.18 12.91 22.76
C LYS A 24 -21.62 13.27 23.08
N ASN A 25 -22.57 12.36 22.80
CA ASN A 25 -23.99 12.50 23.12
C ASN A 25 -24.38 11.84 24.47
N GLY A 26 -23.45 11.73 25.41
CA GLY A 26 -23.73 11.34 26.80
C GLY A 26 -23.81 9.85 27.10
N THR A 27 -23.58 8.95 26.13
CA THR A 27 -23.55 7.49 26.39
C THR A 27 -22.13 7.02 26.72
N SER A 28 -21.93 6.31 27.82
CA SER A 28 -20.61 5.76 28.16
C SER A 28 -20.06 4.84 27.05
N LYS A 29 -18.74 4.88 26.81
CA LYS A 29 -18.10 4.08 25.74
C LYS A 29 -18.44 2.59 25.84
N ASP A 30 -18.53 2.05 27.06
CA ASP A 30 -18.87 0.64 27.28
C ASP A 30 -20.32 0.32 26.97
N ALA A 31 -21.24 1.23 27.29
CA ALA A 31 -22.63 1.09 26.87
C ALA A 31 -22.74 1.14 25.33
N VAL A 32 -21.99 2.00 24.65
CA VAL A 32 -21.98 2.04 23.17
C VAL A 32 -21.42 0.74 22.58
N ARG A 33 -20.30 0.22 23.11
CA ARG A 33 -19.73 -1.06 22.68
C ARG A 33 -20.72 -2.22 22.84
N LYS A 34 -21.44 -2.28 23.97
CA LYS A 34 -22.51 -3.27 24.21
C LYS A 34 -23.66 -3.12 23.22
N ARG A 35 -24.02 -1.90 22.82
CA ARG A 35 -25.02 -1.66 21.77
C ARG A 35 -24.53 -2.17 20.41
N ILE A 36 -23.32 -1.78 20.00
CA ILE A 36 -22.70 -2.18 18.73
C ILE A 36 -22.58 -3.72 18.60
N SER A 37 -22.20 -4.42 19.68
CA SER A 37 -22.07 -5.87 19.63
C SER A 37 -23.39 -6.59 19.35
N ARG A 38 -24.51 -6.02 19.82
CA ARG A 38 -25.87 -6.56 19.66
C ARG A 38 -26.56 -6.18 18.35
N VAL A 39 -25.94 -5.30 17.55
CA VAL A 39 -26.49 -4.91 16.25
C VAL A 39 -26.60 -6.14 15.33
N GLY A 40 -27.76 -6.29 14.70
CA GLY A 40 -28.08 -7.32 13.71
C GLY A 40 -28.87 -6.73 12.55
N ASN A 41 -29.58 -7.59 11.80
CA ASN A 41 -30.44 -7.19 10.67
C ASN A 41 -31.30 -5.96 11.03
N PRO A 42 -31.32 -4.90 10.22
CA PRO A 42 -30.79 -4.77 8.84
C PRO A 42 -29.35 -4.27 8.70
N ILE A 43 -28.58 -4.21 9.79
CA ILE A 43 -27.18 -3.78 9.77
C ILE A 43 -26.23 -4.98 9.65
N PHE A 44 -25.32 -4.90 8.69
CA PHE A 44 -24.30 -5.89 8.41
C PHE A 44 -22.91 -5.37 8.80
N LYS A 45 -21.94 -6.29 8.85
CA LYS A 45 -20.61 -6.07 9.43
C LYS A 45 -19.52 -6.57 8.49
N LEU A 46 -18.46 -5.79 8.33
CA LEU A 46 -17.21 -6.21 7.71
C LEU A 46 -16.08 -6.08 8.74
N SER A 47 -15.48 -7.20 9.15
CA SER A 47 -14.50 -7.28 10.24
C SER A 47 -13.25 -8.07 9.84
N GLY A 48 -12.16 -7.92 10.60
CA GLY A 48 -10.91 -8.68 10.41
C GLY A 48 -9.81 -7.97 9.62
N PHE A 49 -10.11 -6.84 8.99
CA PHE A 49 -9.17 -6.09 8.13
C PHE A 49 -8.68 -4.79 8.77
N PHE A 50 -9.51 -4.19 9.62
CA PHE A 50 -9.26 -2.89 10.23
C PHE A 50 -8.41 -3.00 11.51
N GLN A 51 -7.60 -1.98 11.76
CA GLN A 51 -6.75 -1.86 12.94
C GLN A 51 -7.59 -1.83 14.21
N ASN A 52 -6.98 -2.21 15.33
CA ASN A 52 -7.62 -2.23 16.65
C ASN A 52 -8.91 -3.08 16.69
N LYS A 53 -9.00 -4.10 15.82
CA LYS A 53 -10.17 -4.97 15.67
C LYS A 53 -11.47 -4.20 15.41
N GLN A 54 -11.36 -3.05 14.73
CA GLN A 54 -12.52 -2.29 14.31
C GLN A 54 -13.35 -3.09 13.29
N THR A 55 -14.64 -2.77 13.25
CA THR A 55 -15.61 -3.37 12.35
C THR A 55 -16.28 -2.23 11.59
N PHE A 56 -16.45 -2.40 10.28
CA PHE A 56 -17.20 -1.51 9.43
C PHE A 56 -18.65 -1.96 9.38
N PHE A 57 -19.58 -1.04 9.66
CA PHE A 57 -21.01 -1.30 9.72
C PHE A 57 -21.72 -0.59 8.58
N TYR A 58 -22.66 -1.28 7.95
CA TYR A 58 -23.45 -0.75 6.84
C TYR A 58 -24.89 -1.26 6.90
N HIS A 59 -25.82 -0.46 6.40
CA HIS A 59 -27.20 -0.88 6.23
C HIS A 59 -27.34 -1.72 4.95
N LYS A 60 -28.23 -2.72 4.95
CA LYS A 60 -28.48 -3.58 3.77
C LYS A 60 -28.86 -2.77 2.52
N ASP A 61 -29.65 -1.71 2.70
CA ASP A 61 -30.14 -0.85 1.60
C ASP A 61 -29.04 0.05 1.02
N GLN A 62 -27.93 0.23 1.75
CA GLN A 62 -26.76 0.97 1.27
C GLN A 62 -25.71 0.02 0.66
N TYR A 63 -25.91 -1.30 0.70
CA TYR A 63 -24.86 -2.22 0.28
C TYR A 63 -24.59 -2.07 -1.23
N GLN A 64 -23.31 -1.86 -1.57
CA GLN A 64 -22.82 -1.65 -2.95
C GLN A 64 -23.34 -0.38 -3.65
N ASP A 65 -23.90 0.59 -2.92
CA ASP A 65 -24.14 1.91 -3.49
C ASP A 65 -22.87 2.80 -3.43
N GLU A 66 -22.97 4.01 -4.00
CA GLU A 66 -21.87 4.97 -4.02
C GLU A 66 -21.41 5.37 -2.61
N ILE A 67 -22.36 5.61 -1.68
CA ILE A 67 -22.02 6.04 -0.32
C ILE A 67 -21.33 4.93 0.47
N TYR A 68 -21.62 3.67 0.18
CA TYR A 68 -20.94 2.51 0.73
C TYR A 68 -19.51 2.44 0.28
N PHE A 69 -19.23 2.52 -1.02
CA PHE A 69 -17.86 2.44 -1.51
C PHE A 69 -17.02 3.65 -1.09
N LEU A 70 -17.61 4.86 -1.08
CA LEU A 70 -16.96 6.07 -0.58
C LEU A 70 -16.52 5.91 0.88
N ASN A 71 -17.43 5.50 1.76
CA ASN A 71 -17.13 5.34 3.18
C ASN A 71 -16.23 4.13 3.46
N LEU A 72 -16.38 3.05 2.70
CA LEU A 72 -15.51 1.87 2.80
C LEU A 72 -14.07 2.23 2.43
N ARG A 73 -13.86 2.98 1.34
CA ARG A 73 -12.55 3.47 0.93
C ARG A 73 -11.93 4.37 2.01
N LYS A 74 -12.71 5.29 2.59
CA LYS A 74 -12.28 6.14 3.71
C LYS A 74 -11.88 5.29 4.93
N ALA A 75 -12.68 4.29 5.28
CA ALA A 75 -12.41 3.37 6.37
C ALA A 75 -11.10 2.57 6.13
N ILE A 76 -10.87 2.11 4.90
CA ILE A 76 -9.65 1.40 4.51
C ILE A 76 -8.42 2.31 4.59
N LYS A 77 -8.51 3.54 4.07
CA LYS A 77 -7.44 4.56 4.18
C LYS A 77 -7.06 4.81 5.64
N ASN A 78 -8.06 4.97 6.50
CA ASN A 78 -7.84 5.38 7.89
C ASN A 78 -7.39 4.22 8.79
N SER A 79 -7.98 3.04 8.62
CA SER A 79 -7.85 1.93 9.57
C SER A 79 -7.31 0.63 8.96
N ALA A 80 -7.04 0.57 7.65
CA ALA A 80 -6.54 -0.64 6.98
C ALA A 80 -5.42 -0.32 5.97
N ARG A 81 -4.44 0.51 6.38
CA ARG A 81 -3.41 1.10 5.50
C ARG A 81 -2.66 0.13 4.56
N ARG A 82 -2.42 -1.12 4.97
CA ARG A 82 -1.74 -2.11 4.12
C ARG A 82 -2.60 -2.54 2.92
N TYR A 83 -3.92 -2.63 3.12
CA TYR A 83 -4.87 -2.87 2.04
C TYR A 83 -5.01 -1.63 1.18
N TYR A 84 -5.10 -0.46 1.81
CA TYR A 84 -5.15 0.82 1.10
C TYR A 84 -3.97 1.00 0.15
N SER A 85 -2.73 0.67 0.58
CA SER A 85 -1.56 0.78 -0.31
C SER A 85 -1.67 -0.11 -1.55
N VAL A 86 -2.26 -1.31 -1.43
CA VAL A 86 -2.43 -2.19 -2.60
C VAL A 86 -3.50 -1.66 -3.54
N ILE A 87 -4.63 -1.18 -2.99
CA ILE A 87 -5.68 -0.53 -3.79
C ILE A 87 -5.12 0.68 -4.52
N LYS A 88 -4.38 1.54 -3.81
CA LYS A 88 -3.73 2.73 -4.39
C LYS A 88 -2.68 2.38 -5.43
N ALA A 89 -1.90 1.31 -5.23
CA ALA A 89 -0.94 0.86 -6.23
C ALA A 89 -1.63 0.46 -7.54
N ILE A 90 -2.68 -0.36 -7.48
CA ILE A 90 -3.41 -0.76 -8.69
C ILE A 90 -4.09 0.46 -9.33
N GLU A 91 -4.68 1.34 -8.53
CA GLU A 91 -5.30 2.58 -9.01
C GLU A 91 -4.31 3.53 -9.70
N TYR A 92 -3.12 3.72 -9.11
CA TYR A 92 -2.03 4.52 -9.67
C TYR A 92 -1.60 3.98 -11.04
N HIS A 93 -1.58 2.65 -11.20
CA HIS A 93 -1.30 2.00 -12.47
C HIS A 93 -2.55 1.90 -13.37
N ASN A 94 -3.47 2.86 -13.27
CA ASN A 94 -4.67 2.95 -14.11
C ASN A 94 -5.62 1.74 -14.00
N GLY A 95 -5.65 1.13 -12.83
CA GLY A 95 -6.54 0.03 -12.50
C GLY A 95 -5.97 -1.34 -12.86
N TYR A 96 -4.75 -1.43 -13.39
CA TYR A 96 -4.10 -2.68 -13.78
C TYR A 96 -2.67 -2.74 -13.29
N ILE A 97 -2.17 -3.92 -12.94
CA ILE A 97 -0.74 -4.12 -12.66
C ILE A 97 -0.38 -5.60 -12.77
N LYS A 98 0.75 -5.90 -13.42
CA LYS A 98 1.34 -7.25 -13.44
C LYS A 98 1.44 -7.82 -12.02
N LYS A 99 1.03 -9.07 -11.85
CA LYS A 99 1.02 -9.78 -10.55
C LYS A 99 2.39 -9.77 -9.89
N GLU A 100 3.45 -9.93 -10.68
CA GLU A 100 4.84 -9.91 -10.25
C GLU A 100 5.35 -8.51 -9.87
N HIS A 101 4.71 -7.43 -10.30
CA HIS A 101 5.17 -6.06 -10.02
C HIS A 101 4.52 -5.48 -8.75
N LEU A 102 3.29 -5.89 -8.43
CA LEU A 102 2.48 -5.24 -7.39
C LEU A 102 3.12 -5.20 -6.00
N ALA A 103 3.89 -6.23 -5.63
CA ALA A 103 4.54 -6.24 -4.31
C ALA A 103 5.55 -5.09 -4.14
N SER A 104 6.18 -4.64 -5.23
CA SER A 104 7.10 -3.49 -5.25
C SER A 104 6.41 -2.20 -4.81
N TYR A 105 5.11 -2.06 -5.09
CA TYR A 105 4.30 -0.87 -4.79
C TYR A 105 3.52 -0.99 -3.48
N SER A 106 3.92 -1.92 -2.61
CA SER A 106 3.34 -2.12 -1.29
C SER A 106 4.40 -1.96 -0.19
N PHE A 107 3.96 -1.86 1.06
CA PHE A 107 4.84 -1.94 2.23
C PHE A 107 4.61 -3.21 3.04
N SER A 108 4.16 -4.28 2.38
CA SER A 108 3.97 -5.59 3.00
C SER A 108 5.08 -6.54 2.56
N PRO A 109 5.67 -7.32 3.49
CA PRO A 109 6.77 -8.20 3.16
C PRO A 109 6.27 -9.39 2.33
N ILE A 110 7.10 -9.84 1.38
CA ILE A 110 6.85 -11.04 0.57
C ILE A 110 7.33 -12.31 1.28
N LYS A 111 8.22 -12.17 2.28
CA LYS A 111 8.63 -13.24 3.21
C LYS A 111 8.08 -13.01 4.61
N ASN A 112 8.14 -14.03 5.47
CA ASN A 112 7.65 -13.92 6.85
C ASN A 112 8.45 -12.90 7.68
N LEU A 113 7.76 -11.90 8.21
CA LEU A 113 8.31 -10.88 9.11
C LEU A 113 7.37 -10.73 10.30
N LYS A 114 7.91 -10.91 11.51
CA LYS A 114 7.16 -10.88 12.77
C LYS A 114 6.34 -9.60 12.88
N SER A 115 5.07 -9.71 13.25
CA SER A 115 4.12 -8.59 13.39
C SER A 115 3.72 -7.86 12.09
N HIS A 116 4.14 -8.35 10.93
CA HIS A 116 3.73 -7.83 9.63
C HIS A 116 2.90 -8.87 8.88
N LYS A 117 1.76 -8.44 8.33
CA LYS A 117 0.94 -9.29 7.45
C LYS A 117 1.67 -9.45 6.11
N ASN A 118 1.78 -10.70 5.64
CA ASN A 118 2.43 -11.02 4.38
C ASN A 118 1.63 -10.48 3.19
N PHE A 119 2.33 -10.06 2.13
CA PHE A 119 1.71 -9.53 0.91
C PHE A 119 0.70 -10.51 0.28
N LYS A 120 1.03 -11.81 0.21
CA LYS A 120 0.12 -12.84 -0.32
C LYS A 120 -1.20 -12.90 0.45
N THR A 121 -1.14 -12.83 1.78
CA THR A 121 -2.35 -12.82 2.62
C THR A 121 -3.24 -11.61 2.33
N ILE A 122 -2.65 -10.43 2.10
CA ILE A 122 -3.40 -9.22 1.76
C ILE A 122 -4.09 -9.39 0.41
N ILE A 123 -3.40 -9.92 -0.60
CA ILE A 123 -3.97 -10.18 -1.92
C ILE A 123 -5.14 -11.18 -1.83
N ASP A 124 -4.96 -12.29 -1.12
CA ASP A 124 -6.02 -13.29 -0.96
C ASP A 124 -7.26 -12.72 -0.25
N GLU A 125 -7.06 -11.86 0.74
CA GLU A 125 -8.14 -11.15 1.44
C GLU A 125 -8.83 -10.11 0.54
N LEU A 126 -8.08 -9.32 -0.24
CA LEU A 126 -8.65 -8.36 -1.19
C LEU A 126 -9.48 -9.04 -2.29
N LYS A 127 -9.04 -10.21 -2.78
CA LYS A 127 -9.79 -11.03 -3.72
C LYS A 127 -11.09 -11.55 -3.11
N LYS A 128 -11.03 -12.08 -1.88
CA LYS A 128 -12.23 -12.55 -1.16
C LYS A 128 -13.27 -11.45 -0.95
N LEU A 129 -12.82 -10.20 -0.84
CA LEU A 129 -13.68 -9.03 -0.70
C LEU A 129 -14.17 -8.46 -2.04
N ASN A 130 -13.77 -9.06 -3.17
CA ASN A 130 -14.03 -8.53 -4.52
C ASN A 130 -13.51 -7.11 -4.72
N PHE A 131 -12.42 -6.74 -4.04
CA PHE A 131 -11.78 -5.43 -4.21
C PHE A 131 -10.81 -5.44 -5.38
N ILE A 132 -10.21 -6.59 -5.65
CA ILE A 132 -9.32 -6.82 -6.79
C ILE A 132 -9.72 -8.13 -7.47
N PHE A 133 -9.50 -8.22 -8.76
CA PHE A 133 -9.72 -9.42 -9.57
C PHE A 133 -8.44 -9.81 -10.30
N GLU A 134 -8.35 -11.07 -10.71
CA GLU A 134 -7.26 -11.55 -11.56
C GLU A 134 -7.70 -11.46 -13.03
N ASP A 135 -6.85 -10.86 -13.86
CA ASP A 135 -7.03 -10.76 -15.30
C ASP A 135 -5.70 -11.14 -15.95
N ASN A 136 -5.61 -12.36 -16.48
CA ASN A 136 -4.39 -12.94 -17.03
C ASN A 136 -3.19 -12.84 -16.05
N ASP A 137 -2.13 -12.15 -16.46
CA ASP A 137 -0.92 -11.88 -15.69
C ASP A 137 -1.03 -10.64 -14.79
N CYS A 138 -2.19 -9.98 -14.78
CA CYS A 138 -2.44 -8.75 -14.04
C CYS A 138 -3.46 -8.95 -12.89
N TYR A 139 -3.40 -8.04 -11.93
CA TYR A 139 -4.53 -7.71 -11.05
C TYR A 139 -5.26 -6.50 -11.61
N THR A 140 -6.58 -6.48 -11.50
CA THR A 140 -7.43 -5.32 -11.82
C THR A 140 -8.22 -4.86 -10.59
N LEU A 141 -8.41 -3.55 -10.45
CA LEU A 141 -9.15 -2.96 -9.34
C LEU A 141 -10.67 -2.98 -9.62
N ASN A 142 -11.48 -3.21 -8.60
CA ASN A 142 -12.92 -2.96 -8.67
C ASN A 142 -13.19 -1.46 -8.88
N GLU A 143 -13.82 -1.10 -10.00
CA GLU A 143 -14.05 0.30 -10.40
C GLU A 143 -14.88 1.07 -9.37
N ASN A 144 -15.80 0.41 -8.67
CA ASN A 144 -16.60 1.05 -7.63
C ASN A 144 -15.77 1.50 -6.42
N LEU A 145 -14.59 0.90 -6.18
CA LEU A 145 -13.65 1.34 -5.15
C LEU A 145 -12.69 2.41 -5.63
N SER A 146 -12.60 2.66 -6.93
CA SER A 146 -11.68 3.64 -7.49
C SER A 146 -12.26 5.04 -7.41
N ILE A 147 -11.39 6.05 -7.28
CA ILE A 147 -11.78 7.44 -7.55
C ILE A 147 -11.83 7.76 -9.06
N ARG A 148 -11.34 6.84 -9.89
CA ARG A 148 -11.31 6.98 -11.34
C ARG A 148 -12.61 6.47 -11.92
N SER A 149 -13.03 7.03 -13.06
CA SER A 149 -14.26 6.62 -13.74
C SER A 149 -14.20 5.21 -14.35
N LYS A 150 -13.04 4.77 -14.85
CA LYS A 150 -12.87 3.46 -15.49
C LYS A 150 -11.42 3.02 -15.55
N ASN A 151 -11.10 1.74 -15.39
CA ASN A 151 -9.75 1.20 -15.59
C ASN A 151 -9.29 1.36 -17.07
N ASN A 152 -7.99 1.59 -17.27
CA ASN A 152 -7.42 1.86 -18.60
C ASN A 152 -6.15 1.03 -18.86
N TYR A 153 -6.35 -0.15 -19.45
CA TYR A 153 -5.27 -1.10 -19.75
C TYR A 153 -4.25 -0.56 -20.77
N ASN A 154 -4.71 0.18 -21.79
CA ASN A 154 -3.80 0.73 -22.82
C ASN A 154 -2.85 1.77 -22.23
N TYR A 155 -3.36 2.64 -21.36
CA TYR A 155 -2.53 3.61 -20.64
C TYR A 155 -1.56 2.91 -19.69
N TYR A 156 -2.05 1.92 -18.93
CA TYR A 156 -1.19 1.08 -18.08
C TYR A 156 -0.02 0.48 -18.89
N LYS A 157 -0.31 -0.17 -20.01
CA LYS A 157 0.69 -0.81 -20.87
C LYS A 157 1.74 0.18 -21.40
N ALA A 158 1.31 1.38 -21.81
CA ALA A 158 2.22 2.41 -22.29
C ALA A 158 3.17 2.90 -21.19
N VAL A 159 2.65 3.15 -19.98
CA VAL A 159 3.47 3.57 -18.84
C VAL A 159 4.40 2.45 -18.37
N GLU A 160 3.95 1.20 -18.41
CA GLU A 160 4.76 0.06 -18.00
C GLU A 160 5.98 -0.13 -18.91
N LEU A 161 5.82 0.05 -20.23
CA LEU A 161 6.94 0.06 -21.16
C LEU A 161 7.97 1.13 -20.81
N SER A 162 7.51 2.35 -20.49
CA SER A 162 8.40 3.44 -20.05
C SER A 162 9.13 3.12 -18.74
N LYS A 163 8.47 2.43 -17.79
CA LYS A 163 9.08 1.99 -16.54
C LYS A 163 10.19 0.96 -16.78
N GLU A 164 9.95 -0.03 -17.64
CA GLU A 164 10.94 -1.04 -18.01
C GLU A 164 12.19 -0.38 -18.64
N LEU A 165 12.00 0.60 -19.53
CA LEU A 165 13.10 1.37 -20.12
C LEU A 165 13.91 2.15 -19.07
N ILE A 166 13.24 2.83 -18.13
CA ILE A 166 13.93 3.63 -17.11
C ILE A 166 14.65 2.75 -16.10
N ILE A 167 14.10 1.58 -15.73
CA ILE A 167 14.80 0.62 -14.87
C ILE A 167 16.08 0.13 -15.55
N ASN A 168 16.04 -0.16 -16.86
CA ASN A 168 17.23 -0.56 -17.62
C ASN A 168 18.27 0.58 -17.68
N GLN A 169 17.84 1.81 -17.95
CA GLN A 169 18.74 2.98 -17.93
C GLN A 169 19.33 3.22 -16.54
N PHE A 170 18.56 3.03 -15.47
CA PHE A 170 19.06 3.14 -14.10
C PHE A 170 20.09 2.04 -13.79
N ASN A 171 19.84 0.80 -14.23
CA ASN A 171 20.81 -0.28 -14.12
C ASN A 171 22.12 0.06 -14.86
N ASP A 172 22.04 0.52 -16.11
CA ASP A 172 23.21 0.88 -16.91
C ASP A 172 23.98 2.06 -16.32
N PHE A 173 23.26 3.08 -15.84
CA PHE A 173 23.84 4.24 -15.17
C PHE A 173 24.60 3.84 -13.90
N THR A 174 23.94 3.12 -13.00
CA THR A 174 24.53 2.69 -11.73
C THR A 174 25.71 1.74 -11.92
N LYS A 175 25.66 0.89 -12.95
CA LYS A 175 26.77 0.04 -13.41
C LYS A 175 27.95 0.87 -13.91
N SER A 176 27.69 1.85 -14.78
CA SER A 176 28.73 2.65 -15.44
C SER A 176 29.53 3.51 -14.47
N ILE A 177 28.90 3.98 -13.39
CA ILE A 177 29.59 4.76 -12.34
C ILE A 177 30.22 3.89 -11.24
N GLY A 178 30.18 2.56 -11.37
CA GLY A 178 30.69 1.63 -10.38
C GLY A 178 29.89 1.58 -9.06
N LEU A 179 28.64 2.05 -9.06
CA LEU A 179 27.79 2.03 -7.87
C LEU A 179 27.33 0.61 -7.52
N ILE A 180 27.12 -0.23 -8.53
CA ILE A 180 26.72 -1.64 -8.36
C ILE A 180 27.72 -2.59 -9.04
N SER A 181 27.69 -3.87 -8.69
CA SER A 181 28.45 -4.89 -9.43
C SER A 181 27.90 -5.08 -10.85
N TYR A 182 28.80 -5.27 -11.82
CA TYR A 182 28.55 -5.16 -13.27
C TYR A 182 27.31 -5.92 -13.78
N ASP A 183 27.04 -7.15 -13.31
CA ASP A 183 25.88 -7.96 -13.76
C ASP A 183 24.98 -8.40 -12.59
N SER A 184 24.81 -7.52 -11.61
CA SER A 184 24.12 -7.87 -10.36
C SER A 184 22.73 -7.27 -10.19
N GLY A 185 22.34 -6.34 -11.07
CA GLY A 185 21.02 -5.71 -11.09
C GLY A 185 19.90 -6.72 -11.33
N LYS A 186 18.84 -6.64 -10.52
CA LYS A 186 17.66 -7.49 -10.63
C LYS A 186 16.40 -6.63 -10.54
N SER A 187 15.44 -6.93 -11.40
CA SER A 187 14.12 -6.28 -11.42
C SER A 187 13.14 -7.03 -10.53
N ASN A 188 12.22 -6.30 -9.88
CA ASN A 188 11.14 -6.84 -9.04
C ASN A 188 11.63 -7.88 -8.01
N SER A 189 12.79 -7.63 -7.41
CA SER A 189 13.51 -8.58 -6.58
C SER A 189 13.46 -8.24 -5.10
N GLU A 190 13.73 -9.26 -4.30
CA GLU A 190 13.68 -9.15 -2.85
C GLU A 190 14.92 -8.47 -2.26
N TYR A 191 14.70 -7.50 -1.38
CA TYR A 191 15.67 -7.05 -0.39
C TYR A 191 15.02 -6.95 0.99
N SER A 192 15.66 -7.55 1.99
CA SER A 192 15.22 -7.49 3.39
C SER A 192 13.74 -7.90 3.59
N LYS A 193 13.29 -8.94 2.88
CA LYS A 193 11.93 -9.49 2.84
C LYS A 193 10.87 -8.65 2.11
N PHE A 194 11.25 -7.55 1.47
CA PHE A 194 10.37 -6.72 0.67
C PHE A 194 10.78 -6.75 -0.81
N GLN A 195 9.83 -6.57 -1.70
CA GLN A 195 10.12 -6.44 -3.12
C GLN A 195 10.40 -4.97 -3.45
N PHE A 196 11.36 -4.73 -4.33
CA PHE A 196 11.66 -3.43 -4.93
C PHE A 196 11.67 -3.58 -6.45
N CYS A 197 11.36 -2.50 -7.17
CA CYS A 197 11.43 -2.51 -8.63
C CYS A 197 12.84 -2.84 -9.15
N PHE A 198 13.88 -2.44 -8.40
CA PHE A 198 15.26 -2.77 -8.68
C PHE A 198 16.04 -3.06 -7.40
N THR A 199 16.91 -4.07 -7.41
CA THR A 199 17.91 -4.32 -6.35
C THR A 199 19.25 -4.73 -6.93
N ALA A 200 20.35 -4.25 -6.36
CA ALA A 200 21.69 -4.74 -6.65
C ALA A 200 22.64 -4.58 -5.45
N PRO A 201 23.61 -5.49 -5.24
CA PRO A 201 24.68 -5.28 -4.29
C PRO A 201 25.61 -4.14 -4.74
N SER A 202 26.13 -3.40 -3.75
CA SER A 202 27.12 -2.35 -3.91
C SER A 202 28.33 -2.59 -3.00
N TYR A 203 29.52 -2.46 -3.58
CA TYR A 203 30.80 -2.59 -2.90
C TYR A 203 31.55 -1.25 -2.83
N VAL A 204 30.86 -0.14 -3.06
CA VAL A 204 31.45 1.20 -2.97
C VAL A 204 31.98 1.44 -1.56
N ASN A 205 33.23 1.91 -1.49
CA ASN A 205 33.86 2.32 -0.24
C ASN A 205 33.07 3.49 0.38
N GLY A 206 32.78 3.43 1.67
CA GLY A 206 31.97 4.42 2.40
C GLY A 206 30.56 3.93 2.75
N ILE A 207 29.97 3.06 1.92
CA ILE A 207 28.71 2.36 2.26
C ILE A 207 28.93 0.86 2.52
N THR A 208 30.02 0.28 2.03
CA THR A 208 30.36 -1.12 2.33
C THR A 208 30.76 -1.29 3.79
N SER A 209 30.18 -2.28 4.46
CA SER A 209 30.53 -2.63 5.84
C SER A 209 31.50 -3.81 5.88
N PHE A 210 32.28 -3.97 6.94
CA PHE A 210 33.20 -5.09 7.10
C PHE A 210 32.87 -5.90 8.36
N THR A 211 32.97 -7.22 8.29
CA THR A 211 32.78 -8.11 9.43
C THR A 211 33.84 -9.21 9.39
N ALA A 212 34.65 -9.31 10.44
CA ALA A 212 35.78 -10.26 10.52
C ALA A 212 36.69 -10.22 9.26
N GLY A 213 37.01 -9.01 8.78
CA GLY A 213 37.85 -8.79 7.60
C GLY A 213 37.18 -9.07 6.25
N LYS A 214 35.93 -9.55 6.21
CA LYS A 214 35.19 -9.80 4.96
C LYS A 214 34.27 -8.62 4.63
N PRO A 215 34.24 -8.15 3.36
CA PRO A 215 33.32 -7.11 2.94
C PRO A 215 31.88 -7.66 2.94
N LYS A 216 30.98 -6.90 3.54
CA LYS A 216 29.54 -7.10 3.49
C LYS A 216 28.94 -5.94 2.68
N PRO A 217 28.42 -6.22 1.47
CA PRO A 217 27.96 -5.17 0.56
C PRO A 217 26.78 -4.40 1.13
N ALA A 218 26.68 -3.14 0.74
CA ALA A 218 25.41 -2.42 0.78
C ALA A 218 24.52 -2.89 -0.39
N PHE A 219 23.27 -2.44 -0.43
CA PHE A 219 22.38 -2.69 -1.57
C PHE A 219 21.83 -1.39 -2.13
N VAL A 220 21.91 -1.20 -3.42
CA VAL A 220 21.08 -0.21 -4.12
C VAL A 220 19.69 -0.81 -4.26
N VAL A 221 18.67 -0.10 -3.81
CA VAL A 221 17.26 -0.47 -4.01
C VAL A 221 16.52 0.69 -4.63
N ALA A 222 15.65 0.44 -5.60
CA ALA A 222 14.84 1.49 -6.21
C ALA A 222 13.39 1.06 -6.43
N ASP A 223 12.48 2.01 -6.26
CA ASP A 223 11.12 1.94 -6.80
C ASP A 223 10.89 3.10 -7.77
N ILE A 224 9.90 2.95 -8.65
CA ILE A 224 9.65 3.88 -9.75
C ILE A 224 8.17 4.26 -9.82
N LEU A 225 7.85 5.54 -9.84
CA LEU A 225 6.50 6.06 -10.04
C LEU A 225 6.52 6.96 -11.27
N LEU A 226 5.73 6.63 -12.30
CA LEU A 226 5.67 7.39 -13.54
C LEU A 226 4.25 7.45 -14.09
N GLY A 227 3.99 8.48 -14.90
CA GLY A 227 2.84 8.59 -15.77
C GLY A 227 1.56 9.04 -15.07
N ASN A 228 1.62 9.40 -13.79
CA ASN A 228 0.47 9.93 -13.05
C ASN A 228 0.93 10.94 -12.00
N HIS A 229 -0.01 11.69 -11.44
CA HIS A 229 0.26 12.59 -10.32
C HIS A 229 0.78 11.82 -9.10
N ILE A 230 1.85 12.33 -8.48
CA ILE A 230 2.48 11.71 -7.32
C ILE A 230 2.34 12.64 -6.11
N ASP A 231 1.39 12.32 -5.24
CA ASP A 231 1.12 13.04 -4.00
C ASP A 231 1.65 12.28 -2.76
N GLU A 232 1.29 12.77 -1.56
CA GLU A 232 1.73 12.21 -0.29
C GLU A 232 1.27 10.76 -0.05
N ASP A 233 0.11 10.36 -0.58
CA ASP A 233 -0.42 9.00 -0.51
C ASP A 233 0.38 8.08 -1.44
N GLU A 234 0.72 8.52 -2.67
CA GLU A 234 1.52 7.72 -3.62
C GLU A 234 2.92 7.42 -3.07
N VAL A 235 3.56 8.35 -2.37
CA VAL A 235 4.91 8.13 -1.82
C VAL A 235 4.90 7.40 -0.47
N ASP A 236 3.73 7.23 0.16
CA ASP A 236 3.62 6.67 1.51
C ASP A 236 4.07 5.21 1.59
N PHE A 237 3.79 4.40 0.55
CA PHE A 237 4.22 2.99 0.54
C PHE A 237 5.74 2.88 0.60
N PHE A 238 6.46 3.69 -0.20
CA PHE A 238 7.91 3.69 -0.27
C PHE A 238 8.48 4.06 1.11
N LEU A 239 8.02 5.20 1.64
CA LEU A 239 8.47 5.70 2.93
C LEU A 239 8.21 4.72 4.08
N ARG A 240 7.09 3.99 4.08
CA ARG A 240 6.80 2.95 5.08
C ARG A 240 7.69 1.73 4.87
N LYS A 241 7.82 1.25 3.63
CA LYS A 241 8.67 0.10 3.28
C LYS A 241 10.09 0.34 3.77
N ILE A 242 10.66 1.50 3.43
CA ILE A 242 12.01 1.92 3.86
C ILE A 242 12.11 1.99 5.39
N SER A 243 11.13 2.56 6.08
CA SER A 243 11.18 2.62 7.56
C SER A 243 11.22 1.24 8.21
N VAL A 244 10.51 0.25 7.66
CA VAL A 244 10.54 -1.11 8.19
C VAL A 244 11.86 -1.80 7.86
N VAL A 245 12.38 -1.62 6.64
CA VAL A 245 13.69 -2.16 6.25
C VAL A 245 14.79 -1.65 7.19
N LYS A 246 14.83 -0.34 7.48
CA LYS A 246 15.83 0.29 8.38
C LYS A 246 15.86 -0.33 9.79
N THR A 247 14.74 -0.83 10.30
CA THR A 247 14.68 -1.46 11.63
C THR A 247 15.27 -2.87 11.69
N GLN A 248 15.59 -3.49 10.55
CA GLN A 248 16.13 -4.84 10.52
C GLN A 248 17.63 -4.84 10.79
N SER A 249 18.09 -5.70 11.71
CA SER A 249 19.46 -5.72 12.28
C SER A 249 20.61 -5.95 11.31
N LYS A 250 20.34 -6.21 10.03
CA LYS A 250 21.36 -6.50 9.00
C LYS A 250 21.15 -5.75 7.69
N CYS A 251 20.32 -4.71 7.67
CA CYS A 251 20.11 -3.88 6.49
C CYS A 251 21.25 -2.85 6.32
N ASN A 252 21.73 -2.73 5.09
CA ASN A 252 22.66 -1.70 4.65
C ASN A 252 22.35 -1.43 3.19
N PHE A 253 21.79 -0.26 2.90
CA PHE A 253 21.23 0.01 1.58
C PHE A 253 21.14 1.50 1.27
N LEU A 254 21.09 1.81 -0.02
CA LEU A 254 20.90 3.12 -0.60
C LEU A 254 19.57 3.13 -1.36
N PRO A 255 18.52 3.77 -0.83
CA PRO A 255 17.21 3.78 -1.45
C PRO A 255 17.04 4.91 -2.47
N PHE A 256 16.43 4.58 -3.61
CA PHE A 256 16.03 5.53 -4.64
C PHE A 256 14.51 5.43 -4.87
N LEU A 257 13.86 6.58 -5.01
CA LEU A 257 12.52 6.67 -5.56
C LEU A 257 12.65 7.51 -6.84
N ILE A 258 12.43 6.86 -7.98
CA ILE A 258 12.55 7.48 -9.31
C ILE A 258 11.17 7.96 -9.72
N VAL A 259 11.04 9.26 -10.02
CA VAL A 259 9.77 9.91 -10.36
C VAL A 259 9.92 10.85 -11.55
N ASP A 260 8.86 11.01 -12.34
CA ASP A 260 8.77 12.01 -13.42
C ASP A 260 8.21 13.36 -12.91
N ASN A 261 7.36 13.32 -11.89
CA ASN A 261 6.79 14.48 -11.23
C ASN A 261 6.56 14.17 -9.74
N VAL A 262 6.43 15.20 -8.91
CA VAL A 262 6.06 15.03 -7.50
C VAL A 262 5.45 16.33 -6.98
N SER A 263 4.38 16.24 -6.19
CA SER A 263 3.80 17.42 -5.54
C SER A 263 4.77 18.03 -4.54
N GLN A 264 4.60 19.32 -4.23
CA GLN A 264 5.50 20.01 -3.29
C GLN A 264 5.41 19.40 -1.89
N GLU A 265 4.21 18.98 -1.48
CA GLU A 265 3.91 18.32 -0.22
C GLU A 265 4.58 16.95 -0.14
N ALA A 266 4.44 16.14 -1.21
CA ALA A 266 5.08 14.84 -1.31
C ALA A 266 6.62 14.96 -1.28
N PHE A 267 7.18 15.95 -1.97
CA PHE A 267 8.62 16.21 -1.95
C PHE A 267 9.13 16.60 -0.56
N LYS A 268 8.40 17.47 0.16
CA LYS A 268 8.70 17.81 1.56
C LYS A 268 8.63 16.57 2.45
N LYS A 269 7.59 15.73 2.28
CA LYS A 269 7.42 14.48 3.02
C LYS A 269 8.55 13.46 2.77
N LEU A 270 9.05 13.38 1.54
CA LEU A 270 10.19 12.53 1.17
C LEU A 270 11.51 13.00 1.84
N LYS A 271 11.70 14.32 2.00
CA LYS A 271 12.88 14.90 2.68
C LYS A 271 12.82 14.78 4.20
N ASN A 272 11.65 14.94 4.81
CA ASN A 272 11.50 15.16 6.24
C ASN A 272 11.44 13.86 7.09
N LYS A 273 11.86 12.71 6.56
CA LYS A 273 11.90 11.46 7.35
C LYS A 273 13.21 11.29 8.11
N GLU A 274 13.28 11.99 9.25
CA GLU A 274 13.99 11.56 10.46
C GLU A 274 12.97 11.02 11.49
#